data_AF-A0A958ANR3-F1
#
_entry.id   AF-A0A958ANR3-F1
#
_cell.length_a   1.000
_cell.length_b   1.000
_cell.length_c   1.000
_cell.angle_alpha   90.00
_cell.angle_beta   90.00
_cell.angle_gamma   90.00
#
_symmetry.space_group_name_H-M   'P 1'
#
loop_
_entity.id
_entity.type
_entity.pdbx_description
1 polymer ?
#
loop_
_entity_poly.entity_id
_entity_poly.type
_entity_poly.pdbx_seq_one_letter_code
_entity_poly.pdbx_strand_id
1 'polypeptide(L)'
;MTVATQPTSRPDYHLRADWRLLNNGSFGACPKPVFDVYQQWQVEFEQHPGGYMSRQREELTKARTALADYLHTDQSRLAFVTNATMGVNVVTHSLRSWLQPGDEVLTTDHEY
;
A
#
# COMPACT_ATOMS: atom_id res chain seq x y z
N MET A 1 9.93 -24.42 0.83
CA MET A 1 9.48 -23.05 0.52
C MET A 1 7.96 -23.13 0.39
N THR A 2 7.24 -22.79 1.46
CA THR A 2 5.77 -22.92 1.48
C THR A 2 5.22 -21.71 2.20
N VAL A 3 4.95 -20.63 1.47
CA VAL A 3 3.96 -19.66 1.95
C VAL A 3 2.63 -20.16 1.42
N ALA A 4 2.05 -21.14 2.11
CA ALA A 4 0.64 -21.42 1.98
C ALA A 4 -0.09 -20.34 2.77
N THR A 5 -0.42 -19.22 2.14
CA THR A 5 -1.42 -18.31 2.69
C THR A 5 -2.75 -19.07 2.71
N GLN A 6 -3.18 -19.47 3.91
CA GLN A 6 -4.54 -19.94 4.12
C GLN A 6 -5.53 -18.92 3.52
N PRO A 7 -6.65 -19.35 2.92
CA PRO A 7 -7.69 -18.43 2.51
C PRO A 7 -8.17 -17.67 3.75
N THR A 8 -8.05 -16.34 3.75
CA THR A 8 -8.52 -15.51 4.85
C THR A 8 -10.02 -15.71 5.00
N SER A 9 -10.43 -16.09 6.21
CA SER A 9 -11.81 -16.42 6.51
C SER A 9 -12.57 -15.15 6.91
N ARG A 10 -13.90 -15.11 6.72
CA ARG A 10 -14.74 -13.97 7.17
C ARG A 10 -14.49 -13.57 8.65
N PRO A 11 -14.30 -14.52 9.60
CA PRO A 11 -13.92 -14.21 10.98
C PRO A 11 -12.68 -13.32 11.15
N ASP A 12 -11.78 -13.29 10.17
CA ASP A 12 -10.53 -12.53 10.22
C ASP A 12 -10.73 -11.03 9.93
N TYR A 13 -11.97 -10.57 9.75
CA TYR A 13 -12.28 -9.16 9.45
C TYR A 13 -13.28 -8.58 10.46
N HIS A 14 -13.25 -7.27 10.65
CA HIS A 14 -14.23 -6.54 11.48
C HIS A 14 -15.58 -6.30 10.78
N LEU A 15 -15.89 -7.04 9.71
CA LEU A 15 -17.12 -6.88 8.96
C LEU A 15 -18.33 -7.23 9.81
N ARG A 16 -19.39 -6.41 9.72
CA ARG A 16 -20.66 -6.66 10.43
C ARG A 16 -21.26 -8.01 10.02
N ALA A 17 -21.75 -8.77 10.98
CA ALA A 17 -22.28 -10.12 10.78
C ALA A 17 -23.50 -10.17 9.82
N ASP A 18 -24.33 -9.13 9.85
CA ASP A 18 -25.55 -8.96 9.07
C ASP A 18 -25.33 -8.45 7.63
N TRP A 19 -24.09 -8.13 7.27
CA TRP A 19 -23.74 -7.55 5.98
C TRP A 19 -22.80 -8.42 5.15
N ARG A 20 -22.88 -8.35 3.81
CA ARG A 20 -22.02 -9.09 2.88
C ARG A 20 -21.27 -8.11 1.99
N LEU A 21 -19.94 -8.09 2.13
CA LEU A 21 -19.05 -7.34 1.25
C LEU A 21 -18.89 -8.11 -0.07
N LEU A 22 -19.67 -7.74 -1.08
CA LEU A 22 -19.58 -8.35 -2.42
C LEU A 22 -18.58 -7.64 -3.33
N ASN A 23 -18.20 -6.40 -3.00
CA ASN A 23 -17.22 -5.62 -3.73
C ASN A 23 -16.04 -5.23 -2.82
N ASN A 24 -15.13 -6.17 -2.59
CA ASN A 24 -13.87 -5.90 -1.91
C ASN A 24 -12.88 -5.12 -2.80
N GLY A 25 -13.14 -5.02 -4.11
CA GLY A 25 -12.24 -4.40 -5.08
C GLY A 25 -12.21 -2.87 -5.04
N SER A 26 -13.22 -2.21 -4.47
CA SER A 26 -13.23 -0.74 -4.39
C SER A 26 -12.35 -0.18 -3.27
N PHE A 27 -12.69 -0.46 -2.00
CA PHE A 27 -11.99 0.09 -0.84
C PHE A 27 -11.27 -0.96 0.01
N GLY A 28 -11.60 -2.23 -0.19
CA GLY A 28 -11.08 -3.33 0.61
C GLY A 28 -11.65 -3.39 2.04
N ALA A 29 -11.42 -4.53 2.70
CA ALA A 29 -11.54 -4.69 4.13
C ALA A 29 -10.17 -5.08 4.71
N CYS A 30 -9.80 -4.47 5.85
CA CYS A 30 -8.56 -4.78 6.53
C CYS A 30 -8.73 -6.02 7.43
N PRO A 31 -7.86 -7.04 7.32
CA PRO A 31 -7.85 -8.15 8.28
C PRO A 31 -7.52 -7.67 9.70
N LYS A 32 -8.14 -8.28 10.71
CA LYS A 32 -7.94 -7.97 12.14
C LYS A 32 -6.46 -7.93 12.54
N PRO A 33 -5.59 -8.90 12.16
CA PRO A 33 -4.19 -8.84 12.57
C PRO A 33 -3.44 -7.61 12.03
N VAL A 34 -3.82 -7.13 10.84
CA VAL A 34 -3.23 -5.91 10.25
C VAL A 34 -3.80 -4.67 10.93
N PHE A 35 -5.11 -4.66 11.19
CA PHE A 35 -5.78 -3.57 11.91
C PHE A 35 -5.22 -3.39 13.34
N ASP A 36 -4.97 -4.48 14.06
CA ASP A 36 -4.44 -4.43 15.42
C ASP A 36 -3.06 -3.77 15.47
N VAL A 37 -2.16 -4.11 14.53
CA VAL A 37 -0.84 -3.47 14.40
C VAL A 37 -0.98 -1.99 14.01
N TYR A 38 -1.90 -1.66 13.10
CA TYR A 38 -2.18 -0.28 12.71
C TYR A 38 -2.66 0.58 13.89
N GLN A 39 -3.53 0.04 14.75
CA GLN A 39 -3.98 0.72 15.97
C GLN A 39 -2.86 0.85 17.00
N GLN A 40 -2.02 -0.18 17.14
CA GLN A 40 -0.85 -0.13 18.02
C GLN A 40 0.10 1.00 17.64
N TRP A 41 0.40 1.18 16.35
CA TRP A 41 1.28 2.25 15.89
C TRP A 41 0.74 3.65 16.20
N GLN A 42 -0.59 3.86 16.15
CA GLN A 42 -1.19 5.12 16.55
C GLN A 42 -1.01 5.38 18.05
N VAL A 43 -1.24 4.36 18.89
CA VAL A 43 -1.01 4.46 20.34
C VAL A 43 0.46 4.75 20.65
N GLU A 44 1.39 4.05 20.00
CA GLU A 44 2.83 4.28 20.18
C GLU A 44 3.26 5.68 19.75
N PHE A 45 2.68 6.20 18.67
CA PHE A 45 2.92 7.57 18.23
C PHE A 45 2.48 8.58 19.30
N GLU A 46 1.27 8.45 19.84
CA GLU A 46 0.77 9.35 20.89
C GLU A 46 1.56 9.24 22.20
N GLN A 47 2.08 8.06 22.53
CA GLN A 47 2.91 7.86 23.73
C GLN A 47 4.28 8.54 23.63
N HIS A 48 4.89 8.56 22.43
CA HIS A 48 6.22 9.14 22.25
C HIS A 48 6.46 9.56 20.78
N PRO A 49 5.93 10.73 20.33
CA PRO A 49 5.97 11.13 18.93
C PRO A 49 7.39 11.24 18.35
N GLY A 50 8.32 11.81 19.13
CA GLY A 50 9.71 11.97 18.70
C GLY A 50 10.44 10.64 18.47
N GLY A 51 10.28 9.68 19.40
CA GLY A 51 10.86 8.34 19.27
C GLY A 51 10.16 7.46 18.24
N TYR A 52 8.88 7.71 17.93
CA TYR A 52 8.20 7.06 16.81
C TYR A 52 8.73 7.58 15.47
N MET A 53 8.83 8.90 15.31
CA MET A 53 9.32 9.51 14.07
C MET A 53 10.78 9.13 13.78
N SER A 54 11.63 8.99 14.80
CA SER A 54 13.04 8.60 14.59
C SER A 54 13.22 7.20 14.01
N ARG A 55 12.33 6.25 14.32
CA ARG A 55 12.37 4.86 13.79
C ARG A 55 11.62 4.65 12.47
N GLN A 56 10.80 5.62 12.05
CA GLN A 56 9.92 5.47 10.88
C GLN A 56 10.68 5.04 9.61
N ARG A 57 11.89 5.57 9.39
CA ARG A 57 12.71 5.21 8.22
C ARG A 57 13.09 3.72 8.20
N GLU A 58 13.42 3.15 9.36
CA GLU A 58 13.79 1.75 9.47
C GLU A 58 12.58 0.84 9.18
N GLU A 59 11.41 1.18 9.74
CA GLU A 59 10.17 0.44 9.51
C GLU A 59 9.73 0.48 8.03
N LEU A 60 9.89 1.65 7.38
CA LEU A 60 9.64 1.76 5.94
C LEU A 60 10.60 0.92 5.10
N THR A 61 11.86 0.79 5.51
CA THR A 61 12.83 -0.10 4.83
C THR A 61 12.42 -1.56 5.02
N LYS A 62 12.08 -1.99 6.25
CA LYS A 62 11.59 -3.36 6.51
C LYS A 62 10.38 -3.72 5.66
N ALA A 63 9.38 -2.82 5.61
CA ALA A 63 8.19 -3.01 4.79
C ALA A 63 8.52 -3.10 3.30
N ARG A 64 9.45 -2.27 2.82
CA ARG A 64 9.87 -2.27 1.41
C ARG A 64 10.62 -3.54 1.02
N THR A 65 11.51 -4.04 1.88
CA THR A 65 12.22 -5.31 1.66
C THR A 65 11.23 -6.47 1.58
N ALA A 66 10.30 -6.58 2.53
CA ALA A 66 9.29 -7.63 2.53
C ALA A 66 8.43 -7.60 1.25
N LEU A 67 8.05 -6.40 0.78
CA LEU A 67 7.31 -6.25 -0.47
C LEU A 67 8.16 -6.59 -1.71
N ALA A 68 9.44 -6.24 -1.70
CA ALA A 68 10.38 -6.56 -2.77
C ALA A 68 10.54 -8.07 -2.93
N ASP A 69 10.70 -8.80 -1.81
CA ASP A 69 10.79 -10.25 -1.80
C ASP A 69 9.51 -10.90 -2.35
N TYR A 70 8.34 -10.40 -1.94
CA TYR A 70 7.04 -10.87 -2.42
C TYR A 70 6.85 -10.64 -3.92
N LEU A 71 7.28 -9.50 -4.44
CA LEU A 71 7.17 -9.14 -5.87
C LEU A 71 8.35 -9.63 -6.72
N HIS A 72 9.33 -10.31 -6.11
CA HIS A 72 10.56 -10.77 -6.76
C HIS A 72 11.32 -9.64 -7.48
N THR A 73 11.48 -8.51 -6.82
CA THR A 73 12.17 -7.32 -7.34
C THR A 73 13.18 -6.76 -6.32
N ASP A 74 13.94 -5.75 -6.71
CA ASP A 74 14.84 -5.04 -5.81
C ASP A 74 14.09 -3.92 -5.05
N GLN A 75 14.34 -3.77 -3.75
CA GLN A 75 13.69 -2.75 -2.92
C GLN A 75 13.90 -1.32 -3.43
N SER A 76 15.01 -1.02 -4.13
CA SER A 76 15.28 0.29 -4.73
C SER A 76 14.31 0.64 -5.86
N ARG A 77 13.60 -0.35 -6.42
CA ARG A 77 12.57 -0.17 -7.46
C ARG A 77 11.18 0.10 -6.89
N LEU A 78 11.02 0.12 -5.57
CA LEU A 78 9.74 0.30 -4.90
C LEU A 78 9.69 1.63 -4.15
N ALA A 79 8.54 2.29 -4.22
CA ALA A 79 8.21 3.46 -3.43
C ALA A 79 6.81 3.31 -2.85
N PHE A 80 6.62 3.77 -1.61
CA PHE A 80 5.30 3.86 -0.99
C PHE A 80 4.71 5.25 -1.29
N VAL A 81 3.49 5.26 -1.79
CA VAL A 81 2.66 6.45 -2.02
C VAL A 81 1.28 6.20 -1.41
N THR A 82 0.49 7.27 -1.24
CA THR A 82 -0.80 7.22 -0.55
C THR A 82 -1.82 6.29 -1.21
N ASN A 83 -1.85 6.27 -2.55
CA ASN A 83 -2.80 5.47 -3.35
C ASN A 83 -2.36 5.40 -4.82
N ALA A 84 -3.10 4.63 -5.63
CA ALA A 84 -2.82 4.43 -7.06
C ALA A 84 -2.84 5.75 -7.85
N THR A 85 -3.83 6.63 -7.61
CA THR A 85 -3.92 7.94 -8.27
C THR A 85 -2.70 8.81 -8.01
N MET A 86 -2.20 8.83 -6.76
CA MET A 86 -0.97 9.54 -6.42
C MET A 86 0.24 8.92 -7.15
N GLY A 87 0.32 7.59 -7.24
CA GLY A 87 1.37 6.89 -7.98
C GLY A 87 1.44 7.31 -9.45
N VAL A 88 0.29 7.33 -10.14
CA VAL A 88 0.20 7.79 -11.54
C VAL A 88 0.64 9.25 -11.64
N ASN A 89 0.12 10.14 -10.78
CA ASN A 89 0.47 11.56 -10.80
C ASN A 89 1.96 11.81 -10.59
N VAL A 90 2.61 11.09 -9.65
CA VAL A 90 4.05 11.22 -9.43
C VAL A 90 4.85 10.91 -10.69
N VAL A 91 4.50 9.82 -11.39
CA VAL A 91 5.17 9.45 -12.64
C VAL A 91 4.88 10.47 -13.74
N THR A 92 3.62 10.82 -13.98
CA THR A 92 3.24 11.79 -15.03
C THR A 92 3.92 13.14 -14.82
N HIS A 93 3.98 13.64 -13.58
CA HIS A 93 4.67 14.89 -13.28
C HIS A 93 6.19 14.80 -13.46
N SER A 94 6.82 13.65 -13.20
CA SER A 94 8.25 13.45 -13.44
C SER A 94 8.63 13.45 -14.92
N LEU A 95 7.72 13.03 -15.80
CA LEU A 95 7.93 12.99 -17.25
C LEU A 95 7.79 14.35 -17.93
N ARG A 96 7.19 15.33 -17.24
CA ARG A 96 6.92 16.66 -17.82
C ARG A 96 8.18 17.36 -18.34
N SER A 97 9.33 17.12 -17.72
CA SER A 97 10.62 17.70 -18.16
C SER A 97 11.19 17.01 -19.39
N TRP A 98 10.70 15.82 -19.76
CA TRP A 98 11.16 15.04 -20.91
C TRP A 98 10.29 15.24 -22.14
N LEU A 99 9.00 15.55 -21.95
CA LEU A 99 8.06 15.80 -23.05
C LEU A 99 8.37 17.09 -23.81
N GLN A 100 8.38 17.00 -25.13
CA GLN A 100 8.57 18.09 -26.08
C GLN A 100 7.28 18.40 -26.85
N PRO A 101 7.17 19.59 -27.48
CA PRO A 101 6.09 19.86 -28.40
C PRO A 101 6.03 18.81 -29.52
N GLY A 102 4.87 18.17 -29.68
CA GLY A 102 4.66 17.09 -30.66
C GLY A 102 4.71 15.67 -30.08
N ASP A 103 5.12 15.50 -28.81
CA ASP A 103 5.00 14.21 -28.13
C ASP A 103 3.54 13.90 -27.76
N GLU A 104 3.21 12.61 -27.79
CA GLU A 104 1.87 12.10 -27.46
C GLU A 104 1.93 11.12 -26.30
N VAL A 105 0.91 11.16 -25.44
CA VAL A 105 0.69 10.17 -24.38
C VAL A 105 -0.43 9.24 -24.83
N LEU A 106 -0.08 7.98 -25.09
CA LEU A 106 -1.02 6.96 -25.54
C LEU A 106 -1.53 6.15 -24.34
N THR A 107 -2.84 5.94 -24.29
CA THR A 107 -3.54 5.17 -23.25
C THR A 107 -4.67 4.36 -23.89
N THR A 108 -5.29 3.46 -23.12
CA THR A 108 -6.50 2.76 -23.56
C THR A 108 -7.76 3.54 -23.18
N ASP A 109 -8.91 3.11 -23.69
CA ASP A 109 -10.24 3.59 -23.29
C ASP A 109 -10.79 2.87 -22.03
N HIS A 110 -9.94 2.07 -21.36
CA HIS A 110 -10.27 1.28 -20.17
C HIS A 110 -9.43 1.66 -18.95
N GLU A 111 -8.68 2.77 -19.01
CA GLU A 111 -7.99 3.31 -17.83
C GLU A 111 -9.02 3.74 -16.76
N TYR A 112 -8.56 3.85 -15.51
CA TYR A 112 -9.39 4.27 -14.38
C TYR A 112 -9.85 5.73 -14.48
#